data_AF-A0A6G8IHG6-F1
#
_entry.id   AF-A0A6G8IHG6-F1
#
_cell.length_a   1.000
_cell.length_b   1.000
_cell.length_c   1.000
_cell.angle_alpha   90.00
_cell.angle_beta   90.00
_cell.angle_gamma   90.00
#
_symmetry.space_group_name_H-M   'P 1'
#
loop_
_entity.id
_entity.type
_entity.pdbx_description
1 polymer ?
#
loop_
_entity_poly.entity_id
_entity_poly.type
_entity_poly.pdbx_seq_one_letter_code
_entity_poly.pdbx_strand_id
1 'polypeptide(L)'
;MRQLAAWLPAPADAPRQDLAERLGGWLNVRDAIALHAAHQAIQAAPAQRRATRPGAAGPGLRPALQALRDTLEHGIAAPPALPLMPDDTSFAPTHQRCLALQRRMETAIDAFRQHARQTLAAASPQLARLAQLDATLDQLLGGREQRLLADVPQFLKARFEQLRQSEPETWPATFEAELQQALRAELDLRLQPVTGLVEAFEQAGPTP
;
A
#
# COMPACT_ATOMS: atom_id res chain seq x y z
N MET A 1 -1.51 9.47 -6.09
CA MET A 1 -2.40 9.23 -7.27
C MET A 1 -2.91 10.50 -7.97
N ARG A 2 -3.34 11.58 -7.28
CA ARG A 2 -3.78 12.82 -7.97
C ARG A 2 -2.71 13.49 -8.85
N GLN A 3 -1.43 13.37 -8.49
CA GLN A 3 -0.33 13.92 -9.29
C GLN A 3 -0.02 13.10 -10.55
N LEU A 4 -0.10 11.77 -10.49
CA LEU A 4 -0.03 10.93 -11.70
C LEU A 4 -1.17 11.30 -12.68
N ALA A 5 -2.37 11.57 -12.16
CA ALA A 5 -3.49 12.05 -12.96
C ALA A 5 -3.28 13.43 -13.58
N ALA A 6 -2.41 14.28 -13.01
CA ALA A 6 -2.04 15.57 -13.57
C ALA A 6 -0.98 15.45 -14.69
N TRP A 7 -0.29 14.31 -14.79
CA TRP A 7 0.70 14.02 -15.84
C TRP A 7 0.09 13.26 -17.04
N LEU A 8 -1.16 12.84 -16.93
CA LEU A 8 -1.98 12.32 -18.02
C LEU A 8 -2.80 13.46 -18.64
N PRO A 9 -3.12 13.42 -19.95
CA PRO A 9 -4.16 14.29 -20.49
C PRO A 9 -5.43 14.15 -19.62
N ALA A 10 -6.00 15.29 -19.24
CA ALA A 10 -7.02 15.37 -18.19
C ALA A 10 -8.13 14.32 -18.39
N PRO A 11 -8.42 13.46 -17.40
CA PRO A 11 -9.59 12.61 -17.49
C PRO A 11 -10.83 13.51 -17.40
N ALA A 12 -11.66 13.46 -18.44
CA ALA A 12 -12.97 14.10 -18.43
C ALA A 12 -13.75 13.63 -17.19
N ASP A 13 -14.32 14.61 -16.48
CA ASP A 13 -15.13 14.51 -15.25
C ASP A 13 -15.42 13.09 -14.76
N ALA A 14 -14.69 12.64 -13.73
CA ALA A 14 -15.02 11.41 -13.03
C ALA A 14 -16.35 11.61 -12.26
N PRO A 15 -17.42 10.86 -12.57
CA PRO A 15 -18.70 11.00 -11.89
C PRO A 15 -18.55 10.59 -10.41
N ARG A 16 -19.26 11.30 -9.52
CA ARG A 16 -19.44 10.93 -8.10
C ARG A 16 -20.32 9.67 -8.00
N GLN A 17 -19.79 8.52 -8.38
CA GLN A 17 -20.43 7.23 -8.17
C GLN A 17 -20.35 6.83 -6.69
N ASP A 18 -21.42 6.22 -6.18
CA ASP A 18 -21.46 5.71 -4.82
C ASP A 18 -20.38 4.63 -4.60
N LEU A 19 -19.78 4.60 -3.40
CA LEU A 19 -18.73 3.64 -3.05
C LEU A 19 -19.23 2.21 -3.25
N ALA A 20 -20.48 1.95 -2.88
CA ALA A 20 -21.12 0.64 -3.01
C ALA A 20 -21.29 0.23 -4.49
N GLU A 21 -21.65 1.15 -5.38
CA GLU A 21 -21.75 0.89 -6.82
C GLU A 21 -20.37 0.62 -7.44
N ARG A 22 -19.34 1.38 -7.04
CA ARG A 22 -17.97 1.16 -7.51
C ARG A 22 -17.42 -0.18 -7.04
N LEU A 23 -17.66 -0.53 -5.78
CA LEU A 23 -17.29 -1.83 -5.22
C LEU A 23 -18.10 -2.97 -5.87
N GLY A 24 -19.38 -2.75 -6.17
CA GLY A 24 -20.24 -3.71 -6.87
C GLY A 24 -19.80 -3.97 -8.32
N GLY A 25 -19.28 -2.96 -9.02
CA GLY A 25 -18.65 -3.13 -10.33
C GLY A 25 -17.30 -3.86 -10.27
N TRP A 26 -16.67 -3.93 -9.08
CA TRP A 26 -15.39 -4.59 -8.88
C TRP A 26 -15.52 -6.01 -8.32
N LEU A 27 -16.52 -6.27 -7.47
CA LEU A 27 -16.74 -7.58 -6.86
C LEU A 27 -17.55 -8.48 -7.82
N ASN A 28 -16.95 -9.59 -8.26
CA ASN A 28 -17.70 -10.60 -9.00
C ASN A 28 -18.57 -11.45 -8.04
N VAL A 29 -19.44 -12.31 -8.59
CA VAL A 29 -20.32 -13.18 -7.78
C VAL A 29 -19.53 -14.07 -6.81
N ARG A 30 -18.35 -14.55 -7.18
CA ARG A 30 -17.48 -15.36 -6.31
C ARG A 30 -16.94 -14.53 -5.14
N ASP A 31 -16.54 -13.29 -5.39
CA ASP A 31 -16.07 -12.34 -4.38
C ASP A 31 -17.19 -11.99 -3.38
N ALA A 32 -18.41 -11.81 -3.88
CA ALA A 32 -19.59 -11.56 -3.05
C ALA A 32 -19.95 -12.76 -2.17
N ILE A 33 -19.87 -13.99 -2.71
CA ILE A 33 -20.07 -15.23 -1.94
C ILE A 33 -18.98 -15.39 -0.88
N ALA A 34 -17.71 -15.15 -1.23
CA ALA A 34 -16.59 -15.23 -0.29
C ALA A 34 -16.72 -14.20 0.83
N LEU A 35 -17.11 -12.96 0.51
CA LEU A 35 -17.37 -11.90 1.48
C LEU A 35 -18.55 -12.26 2.39
N HIS A 36 -19.64 -12.78 1.83
CA HIS A 36 -20.80 -13.23 2.61
C HIS A 36 -20.41 -14.37 3.56
N ALA A 37 -19.67 -15.38 3.09
CA ALA A 37 -19.19 -16.47 3.92
C ALA A 37 -18.25 -15.99 5.04
N ALA A 38 -17.33 -15.07 4.73
CA ALA A 38 -16.44 -14.45 5.72
C ALA A 38 -17.23 -13.65 6.77
N HIS A 39 -18.25 -12.89 6.36
CA HIS A 39 -19.13 -12.17 7.27
C HIS A 39 -19.90 -13.11 8.20
N GLN A 40 -20.46 -14.22 7.68
CA GLN A 40 -21.12 -15.22 8.51
C GLN A 40 -20.15 -15.89 9.50
N ALA A 41 -18.93 -16.20 9.08
CA ALA A 41 -17.89 -16.77 9.95
C ALA A 41 -17.47 -15.80 11.08
N ILE A 42 -17.38 -14.50 10.77
CA ILE A 42 -17.12 -13.43 11.75
C ILE A 42 -18.24 -13.34 12.78
N GLN A 43 -19.51 -13.46 12.35
CA GLN A 43 -20.69 -13.44 13.23
C GLN A 43 -20.79 -14.69 14.11
N ALA A 44 -20.41 -15.85 13.57
CA ALA A 44 -20.47 -17.15 14.25
C ALA A 44 -19.30 -17.40 15.22
N ALA A 45 -18.24 -16.56 15.21
CA ALA A 45 -17.07 -16.74 16.06
C ALA A 45 -17.45 -16.61 17.55
N PRO A 46 -17.29 -17.66 18.39
CA PRO A 46 -17.69 -17.62 19.79
C PRO A 46 -16.85 -16.59 20.56
N ALA A 47 -17.49 -15.86 21.48
CA ALA A 47 -16.88 -14.82 22.31
C ALA A 47 -15.86 -15.35 23.35
N GLN A 48 -15.39 -16.60 23.24
CA GLN A 48 -14.72 -17.30 24.33
C GLN A 48 -13.41 -17.95 23.87
N ARG A 49 -12.32 -17.27 24.23
CA ARG A 49 -11.15 -17.83 24.91
C ARG A 49 -10.43 -16.66 25.59
N ARG A 50 -10.18 -16.76 26.90
CA ARG A 50 -9.35 -15.80 27.64
C ARG A 50 -8.04 -15.64 26.87
N ALA A 51 -7.68 -14.40 26.55
CA ALA A 51 -6.39 -14.07 25.98
C ALA A 51 -5.30 -14.56 26.94
N THR A 52 -4.58 -15.62 26.55
CA THR A 52 -3.23 -15.84 27.08
C THR A 52 -2.39 -14.67 26.60
N ARG A 53 -2.03 -13.79 27.55
CA ARG A 53 -1.16 -12.64 27.32
C ARG A 53 0.14 -13.15 26.67
N PRO A 54 0.48 -12.78 25.43
CA PRO A 54 1.82 -13.04 24.93
C PRO A 54 2.80 -12.27 25.82
N GLY A 55 3.83 -12.96 26.32
CA GLY A 55 4.91 -12.35 27.09
C GLY A 55 5.53 -11.21 26.30
N ALA A 56 5.69 -10.06 26.96
CA ALA A 56 6.33 -8.88 26.41
C ALA A 56 7.82 -9.16 26.13
N ALA A 57 8.24 -9.00 24.87
CA ALA A 57 9.64 -8.78 24.48
C ALA A 57 9.80 -8.26 23.03
N GLY A 58 8.75 -7.68 22.43
CA GLY A 58 8.81 -7.08 21.09
C GLY A 58 8.37 -5.62 21.13
N PRO A 59 8.87 -4.76 20.21
CA PRO A 59 8.31 -3.41 20.07
C PRO A 59 6.81 -3.50 19.77
N GLY A 60 6.03 -2.59 20.35
CA GLY A 60 4.60 -2.48 20.02
C GLY A 60 4.38 -2.23 18.52
N LEU A 61 3.17 -2.51 18.02
CA LEU A 61 2.88 -2.40 16.59
C LEU A 61 3.15 -1.00 16.01
N ARG A 62 2.92 0.07 16.78
CA ARG A 62 3.16 1.45 16.32
C ARG A 62 4.63 1.78 16.10
N PRO A 63 5.54 1.58 17.07
CA PRO A 63 6.98 1.71 16.82
C PRO A 63 7.49 0.84 15.67
N ALA A 64 6.97 -0.39 15.54
CA ALA A 64 7.34 -1.29 14.45
C ALA A 64 6.86 -0.78 13.06
N LEU A 65 5.65 -0.22 12.98
CA LEU A 65 5.13 0.42 11.77
C LEU A 65 5.98 1.64 11.38
N GLN A 66 6.37 2.46 12.35
CA GLN A 66 7.24 3.62 12.09
C GLN A 66 8.60 3.18 11.54
N ALA A 67 9.23 2.17 12.16
CA ALA A 67 10.51 1.64 11.69
C ALA A 67 10.43 1.05 10.27
N LEU A 68 9.31 0.39 9.94
CA LEU A 68 9.03 -0.09 8.58
C LEU A 68 8.94 1.08 7.59
N ARG A 69 8.17 2.13 7.92
CA ARG A 69 8.03 3.33 7.10
C ARG A 69 9.39 3.97 6.85
N ASP A 70 10.16 4.22 7.90
CA ASP A 70 11.49 4.85 7.82
C ASP A 70 12.43 4.04 6.92
N THR A 71 12.41 2.71 7.06
CA THR A 71 13.22 1.79 6.24
C THR A 71 12.88 1.87 4.75
N LEU A 72 11.59 1.96 4.42
CA LEU A 72 11.13 2.04 3.03
C LEU A 72 11.36 3.44 2.45
N GLU A 73 11.10 4.51 3.22
CA GLU A 73 11.40 5.89 2.82
C GLU A 73 12.90 6.10 2.57
N HIS A 74 13.76 5.53 3.42
CA HIS A 74 15.20 5.56 3.20
C HIS A 74 15.60 4.84 1.89
N GLY A 75 14.93 3.72 1.56
CA GLY A 75 15.15 3.03 0.30
C GLY A 75 14.75 3.86 -0.94
N ILE A 76 13.70 4.68 -0.83
CA ILE A 76 13.28 5.60 -1.89
C ILE A 76 14.28 6.76 -2.05
N ALA A 77 14.76 7.31 -0.94
CA ALA A 77 15.68 8.46 -0.92
C ALA A 77 17.14 8.08 -1.25
N ALA A 78 17.48 6.79 -1.21
CA ALA A 78 18.83 6.32 -1.49
C ALA A 78 19.26 6.70 -2.92
N PRO A 79 20.49 7.20 -3.11
CA PRO A 79 21.01 7.53 -4.44
C PRO A 79 20.95 6.31 -5.38
N PRO A 80 20.51 6.47 -6.64
CA PRO A 80 20.58 5.38 -7.62
C PRO A 80 22.02 4.92 -7.85
N ALA A 81 22.17 3.61 -8.07
CA ALA A 81 23.46 3.04 -8.51
C ALA A 81 23.90 3.57 -9.89
N LEU A 82 22.93 3.86 -10.76
CA LEU A 82 23.13 4.50 -12.06
C LEU A 82 22.30 5.79 -12.08
N PRO A 83 22.90 6.95 -11.72
CA PRO A 83 22.20 8.23 -11.78
C PRO A 83 21.92 8.62 -13.23
N LEU A 84 20.78 9.29 -13.44
CA LEU A 84 20.40 9.81 -14.75
C LEU A 84 21.25 11.01 -15.13
N MET A 85 21.82 10.97 -16.33
CA MET A 85 22.60 12.04 -16.95
C MET A 85 21.78 12.77 -18.02
N PRO A 86 22.07 14.04 -18.34
CA PRO A 86 21.27 14.81 -19.32
C PRO A 86 21.18 14.19 -20.72
N ASP A 87 22.20 13.44 -21.14
CA ASP A 87 22.30 12.74 -22.42
C ASP A 87 21.64 11.35 -22.43
N ASP A 88 21.19 10.85 -21.26
CA ASP A 88 20.54 9.56 -21.18
C ASP A 88 19.28 9.49 -22.03
N THR A 89 19.11 8.37 -22.72
CA THR A 89 17.95 8.11 -23.58
C THR A 89 17.12 6.92 -23.12
N SER A 90 17.68 6.06 -22.27
CA SER A 90 17.08 4.81 -21.86
C SER A 90 16.40 4.94 -20.50
N PHE A 91 15.11 4.57 -20.45
CA PHE A 91 14.36 4.47 -19.21
C PHE A 91 14.58 3.15 -18.46
N ALA A 92 15.24 2.16 -19.08
CA ALA A 92 15.31 0.79 -18.56
C ALA A 92 15.95 0.65 -17.15
N PRO A 93 17.07 1.33 -16.82
CA PRO A 93 17.64 1.26 -15.47
C PRO A 93 16.69 1.82 -14.40
N THR A 94 16.04 2.95 -14.69
CA THR A 94 15.08 3.57 -13.77
C THR A 94 13.83 2.73 -13.60
N HIS A 95 13.34 2.12 -14.69
CA HIS A 95 12.23 1.16 -14.65
C HIS A 95 12.55 -0.04 -13.74
N GLN A 96 13.73 -0.64 -13.89
CA GLN A 96 14.17 -1.77 -13.06
C GLN A 96 14.27 -1.39 -11.56
N ARG A 97 14.82 -0.21 -11.26
CA ARG A 97 14.89 0.31 -9.89
C ARG A 97 13.49 0.52 -9.30
N CYS A 98 12.57 1.11 -10.08
CA CYS A 98 11.18 1.31 -9.66
C CYS A 98 10.52 -0.02 -9.28
N LEU A 99 10.59 -1.02 -10.16
CA LEU A 99 10.05 -2.37 -9.88
C LEU A 99 10.69 -3.03 -8.66
N ALA A 100 11.99 -2.84 -8.45
CA ALA A 100 12.67 -3.37 -7.26
C ALA A 100 12.16 -2.74 -5.96
N LEU A 101 11.94 -1.42 -5.95
CA LEU A 101 11.37 -0.71 -4.81
C LEU A 101 9.91 -1.13 -4.56
N GLN A 102 9.08 -1.24 -5.60
CA GLN A 102 7.69 -1.69 -5.47
C GLN A 102 7.59 -3.10 -4.87
N ARG A 103 8.43 -4.04 -5.33
CA ARG A 103 8.50 -5.40 -4.74
C ARG A 103 8.96 -5.39 -3.29
N ARG A 104 9.93 -4.52 -2.94
CA ARG A 104 10.39 -4.39 -1.55
C ARG A 104 9.28 -3.86 -0.65
N MET A 105 8.52 -2.87 -1.11
CA MET A 105 7.35 -2.35 -0.38
C MET A 105 6.31 -3.46 -0.19
N GLU A 106 5.93 -4.16 -1.26
CA GLU A 106 4.96 -5.26 -1.23
C GLU A 106 5.34 -6.31 -0.18
N THR A 107 6.52 -6.91 -0.32
CA THR A 107 6.97 -7.98 0.58
C THR A 107 7.05 -7.53 2.04
N ALA A 108 7.57 -6.33 2.30
CA ALA A 108 7.74 -5.84 3.67
C ALA A 108 6.41 -5.48 4.33
N ILE A 109 5.49 -4.86 3.58
CA ILE A 109 4.17 -4.46 4.08
C ILE A 109 3.29 -5.69 4.29
N ASP A 110 3.31 -6.67 3.39
CA ASP A 110 2.54 -7.91 3.52
C ASP A 110 2.97 -8.70 4.77
N ALA A 111 4.28 -8.84 4.98
CA ALA A 111 4.82 -9.48 6.17
C ALA A 111 4.39 -8.75 7.46
N PHE A 112 4.45 -7.42 7.46
CA PHE A 112 4.00 -6.62 8.60
C PHE A 112 2.49 -6.74 8.84
N ARG A 113 1.67 -6.69 7.78
CA ARG A 113 0.21 -6.82 7.87
C ARG A 113 -0.19 -8.18 8.41
N GLN A 114 0.49 -9.24 8.00
CA GLN A 114 0.28 -10.58 8.55
C GLN A 114 0.62 -10.61 10.06
N HIS A 115 1.75 -10.03 10.47
CA HIS A 115 2.12 -9.93 11.88
C HIS A 115 1.12 -9.11 12.70
N ALA A 116 0.63 -7.99 12.16
CA ALA A 116 -0.40 -7.17 12.80
C ALA A 116 -1.69 -7.99 13.01
N ARG A 117 -2.19 -8.68 11.97
CA ARG A 117 -3.38 -9.54 12.07
C ARG A 117 -3.24 -10.61 13.16
N GLN A 118 -2.09 -11.27 13.24
CA GLN A 118 -1.81 -12.27 14.28
C GLN A 118 -1.84 -11.66 15.68
N THR A 119 -1.22 -10.49 15.84
CA THR A 119 -1.20 -9.75 17.11
C THR A 119 -2.61 -9.34 17.54
N LEU A 120 -3.41 -8.79 16.62
CA LEU A 120 -4.81 -8.43 16.89
C LEU A 120 -5.65 -9.66 17.26
N ALA A 121 -5.51 -10.77 16.52
CA ALA A 121 -6.27 -11.99 16.76
C ALA A 121 -5.97 -12.63 18.12
N ALA A 122 -4.74 -12.50 18.62
CA ALA A 122 -4.35 -12.98 19.94
C ALA A 122 -4.82 -12.07 21.09
N ALA A 123 -5.10 -10.79 20.81
CA ALA A 123 -5.41 -9.81 21.84
C ALA A 123 -6.86 -9.85 22.33
N SER A 124 -7.84 -9.95 21.44
CA SER A 124 -9.26 -10.07 21.82
C SER A 124 -10.14 -10.67 20.72
N PRO A 125 -11.32 -11.24 21.05
CA PRO A 125 -12.28 -11.73 20.05
C PRO A 125 -12.81 -10.65 19.10
N GLN A 126 -12.88 -9.39 19.55
CA GLN A 126 -13.29 -8.28 18.68
C GLN A 126 -12.18 -7.94 17.67
N LEU A 127 -10.93 -7.87 18.11
CA LEU A 127 -9.79 -7.62 17.24
C LEU A 127 -9.50 -8.80 16.29
N ALA A 128 -9.79 -10.03 16.70
CA ALA A 128 -9.75 -11.21 15.83
C ALA A 128 -10.73 -11.11 14.64
N ARG A 129 -11.94 -10.61 14.88
CA ARG A 129 -12.94 -10.37 13.83
C ARG A 129 -12.48 -9.28 12.86
N LEU A 130 -11.87 -8.21 13.37
CA LEU A 130 -11.25 -7.18 12.54
C LEU A 130 -10.10 -7.73 11.68
N ALA A 131 -9.20 -8.53 12.27
CA ALA A 131 -8.11 -9.17 11.54
C ALA A 131 -8.61 -10.10 10.42
N GLN A 132 -9.69 -10.85 10.67
CA GLN A 132 -10.32 -11.72 9.67
C GLN A 132 -10.98 -10.92 8.54
N LEU A 133 -11.65 -9.81 8.87
CA LEU A 133 -12.23 -8.89 7.88
C LEU A 133 -11.12 -8.32 6.99
N ASP A 134 -10.05 -7.83 7.58
CA ASP A 134 -8.90 -7.28 6.86
C ASP A 134 -8.26 -8.32 5.93
N ALA A 135 -8.07 -9.56 6.39
CA ALA A 135 -7.58 -10.66 5.56
C ALA A 135 -8.49 -10.97 4.37
N THR A 136 -9.81 -10.89 4.57
CA THR A 136 -10.78 -11.10 3.49
C THR A 136 -10.70 -9.96 2.47
N LEU A 137 -10.66 -8.70 2.93
CA LEU A 137 -10.55 -7.54 2.05
C LEU A 137 -9.26 -7.56 1.24
N ASP A 138 -8.16 -7.99 1.84
CA ASP A 138 -6.86 -8.15 1.18
C ASP A 138 -6.88 -9.18 0.06
N GLN A 139 -7.50 -10.34 0.28
CA GLN A 139 -7.69 -11.34 -0.78
C GLN A 139 -8.56 -10.82 -1.92
N LEU A 140 -9.58 -10.02 -1.60
CA LEU A 140 -10.48 -9.44 -2.59
C LEU A 140 -9.83 -8.32 -3.38
N LEU A 141 -9.01 -7.47 -2.76
CA LEU A 141 -8.53 -6.22 -3.34
C LEU A 141 -7.05 -6.27 -3.77
N GLY A 142 -6.22 -7.10 -3.14
CA GLY A 142 -4.76 -7.09 -3.31
C GLY A 142 -4.31 -7.30 -4.76
N GLY A 143 -4.86 -8.30 -5.45
CA GLY A 143 -4.54 -8.55 -6.87
C GLY A 143 -5.00 -7.44 -7.83
N ARG A 144 -5.89 -6.54 -7.41
CA ARG A 144 -6.27 -5.34 -8.19
C ARG A 144 -5.36 -4.18 -7.87
N GLU A 145 -5.09 -3.94 -6.59
CA GLU A 145 -4.15 -2.92 -6.14
C GLU A 145 -2.79 -3.13 -6.79
N GLN A 146 -2.27 -4.35 -6.77
CA GLN A 146 -1.01 -4.69 -7.42
C GLN A 146 -1.01 -4.39 -8.92
N ARG A 147 -2.12 -4.70 -9.62
CA ARG A 147 -2.26 -4.38 -11.06
C ARG A 147 -2.26 -2.89 -11.33
N LEU A 148 -3.01 -2.11 -10.56
CA LEU A 148 -3.05 -0.65 -10.71
C LEU A 148 -1.70 0.00 -10.41
N LEU A 149 -0.96 -0.52 -9.41
CA LEU A 149 0.36 -0.03 -9.06
C LEU A 149 1.44 -0.47 -10.05
N ALA A 150 1.25 -1.60 -10.75
CA ALA A 150 2.13 -2.04 -11.82
C ALA A 150 2.12 -1.10 -13.04
N ASP A 151 1.11 -0.24 -13.18
CA ASP A 151 1.04 0.77 -14.24
C ASP A 151 1.82 2.05 -13.91
N VAL A 152 2.23 2.26 -12.65
CA VAL A 152 2.97 3.46 -12.21
C VAL A 152 4.27 3.68 -13.03
N PRO A 153 5.11 2.65 -13.28
CA PRO A 153 6.30 2.81 -14.13
C PRO A 153 5.99 3.24 -15.57
N GLN A 154 4.80 2.90 -16.11
CA GLN A 154 4.40 3.32 -17.45
C GLN A 154 4.11 4.82 -17.51
N PHE A 155 3.43 5.38 -16.51
CA PHE A 155 3.21 6.83 -16.42
C PHE A 155 4.53 7.59 -16.22
N LEU A 156 5.43 7.04 -15.42
CA LEU A 156 6.77 7.58 -15.22
C LEU A 156 7.59 7.58 -16.52
N LYS A 157 7.45 6.55 -17.37
CA LYS A 157 8.09 6.52 -18.69
C LYS A 157 7.63 7.68 -19.58
N ALA A 158 6.32 7.94 -19.64
CA ALA A 158 5.79 9.05 -20.43
C ALA A 158 6.32 10.41 -19.91
N ARG A 159 6.38 10.57 -18.59
CA ARG A 159 6.93 11.78 -17.96
C ARG A 159 8.43 11.95 -18.21
N PHE A 160 9.19 10.86 -18.18
CA PHE A 160 10.62 10.84 -18.54
C PHE A 160 10.84 11.35 -19.96
N GLU A 161 10.08 10.84 -20.94
CA GLU A 161 10.18 11.26 -22.34
C GLU A 161 9.80 12.73 -22.54
N GLN A 162 8.77 13.21 -21.83
CA GLN A 162 8.33 14.61 -21.88
C GLN A 162 9.41 15.55 -21.33
N LEU A 163 9.94 15.29 -20.13
CA LEU A 163 10.91 16.17 -19.48
C LEU A 163 12.22 16.28 -20.27
N ARG A 164 12.66 15.18 -20.90
CA ARG A 164 13.82 15.18 -21.80
C ARG A 164 13.67 16.14 -22.98
N GLN A 165 12.44 16.38 -23.43
CA GLN A 165 12.17 17.29 -24.56
C GLN A 165 11.98 18.74 -24.10
N SER A 166 11.37 18.97 -22.94
CA SER A 166 11.03 20.32 -22.47
C SER A 166 12.12 21.00 -21.66
N GLU A 167 12.96 20.25 -20.94
CA GLU A 167 13.93 20.78 -19.97
C GLU A 167 15.31 20.09 -20.08
N PRO A 168 16.01 20.18 -21.23
CA PRO A 168 17.16 19.34 -21.56
C PRO A 168 18.35 19.42 -20.57
N GLU A 169 18.50 20.49 -19.80
CA GLU A 169 19.58 20.62 -18.81
C GLU A 169 19.20 20.15 -17.39
N THR A 170 17.94 20.32 -16.97
CA THR A 170 17.49 20.08 -15.58
C THR A 170 16.62 18.84 -15.42
N TRP A 171 16.19 18.22 -16.53
CA TRP A 171 15.27 17.10 -16.52
C TRP A 171 15.69 15.93 -15.62
N PRO A 172 16.98 15.53 -15.46
CA PRO A 172 17.32 14.36 -14.65
C PRO A 172 16.97 14.56 -13.17
N ALA A 173 17.28 15.74 -12.64
CA ALA A 173 17.00 16.10 -11.25
C ALA A 173 15.50 16.27 -11.00
N THR A 174 14.80 16.94 -11.92
CA THR A 174 13.33 17.10 -11.87
C THR A 174 12.64 15.73 -11.89
N PHE A 175 13.05 14.85 -12.81
CA PHE A 175 12.48 13.52 -12.94
C PHE A 175 12.74 12.64 -11.72
N GLU A 176 13.94 12.68 -11.15
CA GLU A 176 14.27 11.92 -9.94
C GLU A 176 13.38 12.35 -8.75
N ALA A 177 13.15 13.65 -8.58
CA ALA A 177 12.27 14.17 -7.54
C ALA A 177 10.81 13.70 -7.73
N GLU A 178 10.30 13.76 -8.97
CA GLU A 178 8.95 13.30 -9.31
C GLU A 178 8.78 11.78 -9.12
N LEU A 179 9.79 10.99 -9.49
CA LEU A 179 9.83 9.55 -9.25
C LEU A 179 9.75 9.23 -7.74
N GLN A 180 10.58 9.89 -6.92
CA GLN A 180 10.57 9.68 -5.48
C GLN A 180 9.23 10.09 -4.86
N GLN A 181 8.63 11.19 -5.33
CA GLN A 181 7.31 11.63 -4.89
C GLN A 181 6.22 10.62 -5.24
N ALA A 182 6.23 10.07 -6.46
CA ALA A 182 5.30 9.02 -6.87
C ALA A 182 5.42 7.76 -6.00
N LEU A 183 6.65 7.31 -5.74
CA LEU A 183 6.92 6.14 -4.90
C LEU A 183 6.53 6.36 -3.43
N ARG A 184 6.71 7.57 -2.89
CA ARG A 184 6.23 7.92 -1.53
C ARG A 184 4.71 7.90 -1.46
N ALA A 185 4.03 8.43 -2.48
CA ALA A 185 2.57 8.41 -2.53
C ALA A 185 2.02 6.96 -2.67
N GLU A 186 2.73 6.10 -3.39
CA GLU A 186 2.43 4.67 -3.43
C GLU A 186 2.66 4.00 -2.06
N LEU A 187 3.77 4.29 -1.39
CA LEU A 187 4.07 3.78 -0.05
C LEU A 187 2.97 4.18 0.94
N ASP A 188 2.56 5.46 0.96
CA ASP A 188 1.48 5.94 1.82
C ASP A 188 0.17 5.18 1.58
N LEU A 189 -0.18 4.93 0.31
CA LEU A 189 -1.37 4.15 -0.06
C LEU A 189 -1.29 2.72 0.49
N ARG A 190 -0.18 2.03 0.24
CA ARG A 190 0.03 0.64 0.69
C ARG A 190 0.05 0.51 2.21
N LEU A 191 0.45 1.55 2.94
CA LEU A 191 0.48 1.56 4.40
C LEU A 191 -0.88 1.85 5.06
N GLN A 192 -1.90 2.32 4.33
CA GLN A 192 -3.20 2.66 4.93
C GLN A 192 -3.85 1.48 5.68
N PRO A 193 -3.92 0.25 5.13
CA PRO A 193 -4.57 -0.86 5.82
C PRO A 193 -3.89 -1.21 7.14
N VAL A 194 -2.56 -1.28 7.15
CA VAL A 194 -1.78 -1.58 8.36
C VAL A 194 -1.88 -0.45 9.39
N THR A 195 -1.93 0.80 8.94
CA THR A 195 -2.15 1.96 9.82
C THR A 195 -3.49 1.82 10.56
N GLY A 196 -4.56 1.49 9.86
CA GLY A 196 -5.88 1.27 10.47
C GLY A 196 -5.92 0.10 11.46
N LEU A 197 -5.20 -1.00 11.19
CA LEU A 197 -5.08 -2.11 12.14
C LEU A 197 -4.34 -1.70 13.43
N VAL A 198 -3.26 -0.93 13.29
CA VAL A 198 -2.50 -0.42 14.44
C VAL A 198 -3.33 0.55 15.27
N GLU A 199 -4.04 1.47 14.64
CA GLU A 199 -4.94 2.42 15.32
C GLU A 199 -6.05 1.69 16.07
N ALA A 200 -6.69 0.69 15.46
CA ALA A 200 -7.72 -0.11 16.12
C ALA A 200 -7.16 -0.91 17.32
N PHE A 201 -5.93 -1.39 17.22
CA PHE A 201 -5.25 -2.08 18.33
C PHE A 201 -4.93 -1.12 19.48
N GLU A 202 -4.44 0.09 19.20
CA GLU A 202 -4.17 1.13 20.21
C GLU A 202 -5.46 1.56 20.93
N GLN A 203 -6.56 1.77 20.19
CA GLN A 203 -7.86 2.16 20.74
C GLN A 203 -8.50 1.06 21.62
N ALA A 204 -8.17 -0.21 21.37
CA ALA A 204 -8.66 -1.34 22.14
C ALA A 204 -7.77 -1.68 23.36
N GLY A 205 -6.59 -1.06 23.48
CA GLY A 205 -5.77 -1.12 24.69
C GLY A 205 -6.45 -0.40 25.87
N PRO A 206 -6.12 -0.72 27.13
CA PRO A 206 -6.69 0.00 28.26
C PRO A 206 -6.29 1.49 28.15
N THR A 207 -7.30 2.36 28.05
CA THR A 207 -7.14 3.78 28.37
C THR A 207 -6.51 3.91 29.75
N PRO A 208 -5.50 4.79 29.93
CA PRO A 208 -4.84 4.98 31.21
C PRO A 208 -5.79 5.39 32.33
#